data_AF-A0A2R4G5I8-F1
#
_entry.id   AF-A0A2R4G5I8-F1
#
_cell.length_a   1.000
_cell.length_b   1.000
_cell.length_c   1.000
_cell.angle_alpha   90.00
_cell.angle_beta   90.00
_cell.angle_gamma   90.00
#
_symmetry.space_group_name_H-M   'P 1'
#
loop_
_entity.id
_entity.type
_entity.pdbx_description
1 polymer ?
#
loop_
_entity_poly.entity_id
_entity_poly.type
_entity_poly.pdbx_seq_one_letter_code
_entity_poly.pdbx_strand_id
1 'polypeptide(L)' 'MPTNAEIEAVAKRLLWRSCKKWDGVESDCVAKGEDDAWNYAGEIPGFQEEYIRQAKEMLEIARKAVSE' A
#
# COMPACT_ATOMS: atom_id res chain seq x y z
N MET A 1 10.82 -10.22 -11.85
CA MET A 1 9.53 -10.01 -11.17
C MET A 1 9.81 -9.34 -9.84
N PRO A 2 8.96 -8.41 -9.38
CA PRO A 2 9.13 -7.78 -8.07
C PRO A 2 9.06 -8.81 -6.96
N THR A 3 9.89 -8.66 -5.93
CA THR A 3 9.88 -9.58 -4.78
C THR A 3 8.67 -9.31 -3.87
N ASN A 4 8.25 -10.33 -3.12
CA ASN A 4 7.10 -10.18 -2.23
C ASN A 4 7.31 -9.08 -1.18
N ALA A 5 8.55 -8.90 -0.72
CA ALA A 5 8.93 -7.83 0.21
C ALA A 5 8.82 -6.43 -0.41
N GLU A 6 9.24 -6.26 -1.67
CA GLU A 6 9.09 -4.98 -2.39
C GLU A 6 7.63 -4.65 -2.64
N ILE A 7 6.83 -5.64 -3.04
CA ILE A 7 5.39 -5.49 -3.26
C ILE A 7 4.70 -5.04 -1.97
N GLU A 8 4.99 -5.72 -0.86
CA GLU A 8 4.41 -5.38 0.45
C GLU A 8 4.82 -3.97 0.90
N ALA A 9 6.10 -3.61 0.76
CA ALA A 9 6.57 -2.27 1.12
C ALA A 9 5.89 -1.16 0.30
N VAL A 10 5.70 -1.37 -1.00
CA VAL A 10 4.97 -0.43 -1.86
C VAL A 10 3.48 -0.40 -1.52
N ALA A 11 2.87 -1.56 -1.23
CA ALA A 11 1.47 -1.65 -0.83
C ALA A 11 1.20 -0.92 0.50
N LYS A 12 2.05 -1.12 1.52
CA LYS A 12 2.02 -0.40 2.80
C LYS A 12 2.08 1.11 2.61
N ARG A 13 2.99 1.57 1.74
CA ARG A 13 3.18 2.99 1.45
C ARG A 13 2.01 3.60 0.66
N LEU A 14 1.43 2.85 -0.27
CA LEU A 14 0.22 3.22 -1.00
C LEU A 14 -0.97 3.39 -0.07
N LEU A 15 -1.21 2.37 0.77
CA LEU A 15 -2.25 2.39 1.77
C LEU A 15 -2.09 3.60 2.69
N TRP A 16 -0.88 3.82 3.23
CA TRP A 16 -0.59 4.96 4.10
C TRP A 16 -0.81 6.32 3.43
N ARG A 17 -0.37 6.48 2.17
CA ARG A 17 -0.64 7.69 1.39
C ARG A 17 -2.12 7.89 1.10
N SER A 18 -2.86 6.80 0.87
CA SER A 18 -4.31 6.84 0.74
C SER A 18 -4.96 7.24 2.05
N CYS A 19 -4.58 6.67 3.21
CA CYS A 19 -5.08 7.04 4.54
C CYS A 19 -4.90 8.54 4.84
N LYS A 20 -3.77 9.14 4.44
CA LYS A 20 -3.56 10.60 4.57
C LYS A 20 -4.48 11.46 3.70
N LYS A 21 -5.04 10.92 2.62
CA LYS A 21 -6.00 11.62 1.74
C LYS A 21 -7.45 11.56 2.23
N TRP A 22 -7.73 10.90 3.35
CA TRP A 22 -9.02 10.98 4.05
C TRP A 22 -9.08 12.34 4.77
N ASP A 23 -8.92 13.41 4.00
CA ASP A 23 -8.69 14.77 4.49
C ASP A 23 -10.05 15.41 4.77
N GLY A 24 -10.32 15.58 6.06
CA GLY A 24 -11.51 16.21 6.61
C GLY A 24 -11.75 15.80 8.07
N VAL A 25 -11.32 14.59 8.42
CA VAL A 25 -11.12 14.16 9.79
C VAL A 25 -9.64 13.88 9.89
N GLU A 26 -9.00 14.27 10.99
CA GLU A 26 -7.81 13.57 11.46
C GLU A 26 -8.22 12.10 11.57
N SER A 27 -8.19 11.37 10.44
CA SER A 27 -8.83 10.07 10.32
C SER A 27 -8.29 9.27 11.48
N ASP A 28 -9.18 8.88 12.40
CA ASP A 28 -8.92 8.14 13.63
C ASP A 28 -8.39 6.72 13.32
N CYS A 29 -7.71 6.56 12.18
CA CYS A 29 -6.65 5.61 11.97
C CYS A 29 -5.67 5.80 13.13
N VAL A 30 -5.93 5.09 14.23
CA VAL A 30 -5.07 4.89 15.41
C VAL A 30 -3.66 4.44 15.01
N ALA A 31 -3.47 4.08 13.74
CA ALA A 31 -2.22 3.82 13.08
C ALA A 31 -1.17 4.92 13.22
N LYS A 32 -0.24 4.69 14.14
CA LYS A 32 0.94 5.52 14.37
C LYS A 32 2.02 5.36 13.29
N GLY A 33 1.81 4.49 12.29
CA GLY A 33 2.77 4.25 11.21
C GLY A 33 2.23 3.35 10.10
N GLU A 34 3.03 3.17 9.04
CA GLU A 34 2.71 2.38 7.84
C GLU A 34 2.35 0.93 8.18
N ASP A 35 3.06 0.33 9.15
CA ASP A 35 2.83 -1.06 9.57
C ASP A 35 1.55 -1.22 10.39
N ASP A 36 1.20 -0.20 11.19
CA ASP A 36 -0.05 -0.20 11.97
C ASP A 36 -1.26 -0.04 11.07
N ALA A 37 -1.17 0.88 10.09
CA ALA A 37 -2.19 1.03 9.05
C ALA A 37 -2.35 -0.26 8.23
N TRP A 38 -1.24 -0.94 7.96
CA TRP A 38 -1.25 -2.23 7.27
C TRP A 38 -1.96 -3.30 8.08
N ASN A 39 -1.65 -3.44 9.37
CA ASN A 39 -2.30 -4.40 10.25
C ASN A 39 -3.81 -4.14 10.32
N TYR A 40 -4.23 -2.88 10.49
CA TYR A 40 -5.63 -2.48 10.46
C TYR A 40 -6.32 -2.82 9.13
N ALA A 41 -5.67 -2.56 7.99
CA ALA A 41 -6.18 -2.97 6.69
C ALA A 41 -6.27 -4.50 6.54
N GLY A 42 -5.47 -5.27 7.28
CA GLY A 42 -5.53 -6.72 7.33
C GLY A 42 -6.74 -7.25 8.11
N GLU A 43 -7.31 -6.45 9.00
CA GLU A 43 -8.58 -6.77 9.67
C GLU A 43 -9.78 -6.66 8.71
N ILE A 44 -9.62 -5.89 7.62
CA ILE A 44 -10.64 -5.73 6.58
C ILE A 44 -10.37 -6.74 5.45
N PRO A 45 -11.22 -7.76 5.27
CA PRO A 45 -10.99 -8.77 4.25
C PRO A 45 -10.97 -8.15 2.84
N GLY A 46 -9.95 -8.48 2.05
CA GLY A 46 -9.77 -8.00 0.68
C GLY A 46 -9.08 -6.64 0.54
N PHE A 47 -8.89 -5.87 1.62
CA PHE A 47 -8.30 -4.54 1.53
C PHE A 47 -6.81 -4.60 1.20
N GLN A 48 -6.03 -5.39 1.95
CA GLN A 48 -4.61 -5.61 1.67
C GLN A 48 -4.36 -6.21 0.28
N GLU A 49 -5.23 -7.12 -0.17
CA GLU A 49 -5.11 -7.80 -1.46
C GLU A 49 -5.20 -6.82 -2.63
N GLU A 50 -6.07 -5.81 -2.54
CA GLU A 50 -6.19 -4.77 -3.55
C GLU A 50 -4.91 -3.93 -3.66
N TYR A 51 -4.35 -3.50 -2.52
CA TYR A 51 -3.11 -2.73 -2.51
C TYR A 51 -1.89 -3.57 -2.96
N ILE A 52 -1.86 -4.86 -2.63
CA ILE A 52 -0.84 -5.80 -3.15
C ILE A 52 -0.93 -5.91 -4.67
N ARG A 53 -2.15 -6.01 -5.23
CA ARG A 53 -2.35 -6.08 -6.68
C ARG A 53 -1.88 -4.79 -7.36
N GLN A 54 -2.25 -3.63 -6.83
CA GLN A 54 -1.80 -2.34 -7.35
C GLN A 54 -0.28 -2.16 -7.26
N ALA A 55 0.33 -2.56 -6.14
CA ALA A 55 1.78 -2.49 -5.94
C ALA A 55 2.53 -3.38 -6.95
N LYS A 56 2.03 -4.60 -7.21
CA LYS A 56 2.58 -5.48 -8.26
C LYS A 56 2.57 -4.79 -9.62
N GLU A 57 1.40 -4.29 -10.04
CA GLU A 57 1.24 -3.65 -11.34
C GLU A 57 2.16 -2.43 -11.51
N MET A 58 2.24 -1.55 -10.50
CA MET A 58 3.13 -0.40 -10.54
C MET A 58 4.60 -0.79 -10.60
N LEU A 59 5.03 -1.80 -9.84
CA LEU A 59 6.42 -2.27 -9.87
C LEU A 59 6.78 -2.89 -11.23
N GLU A 60 5.84 -3.59 -11.86
CA GLU A 60 6.02 -4.13 -13.21
C GLU A 60 6.11 -3.03 -14.27
N ILE A 61 5.27 -1.98 -14.18
CA ILE A 61 5.33 -0.81 -15.06
C ILE A 61 6.65 -0.06 -14.86
N ALA A 62 7.05 0.23 -13.62
CA ALA A 62 8.29 0.94 -13.32
C ALA A 62 9.52 0.19 -13.85
N ARG A 63 9.52 -1.15 -13.75
CA ARG A 63 10.61 -1.97 -14.30
C ARG A 63 10.68 -1.92 -15.82
N LYS A 64 9.53 -1.91 -16.51
CA LYS A 64 9.48 -1.73 -17.96
C LYS A 64 10.01 -0.35 -18.36
N ALA A 65 9.59 0.71 -17.67
CA ALA A 65 10.02 2.09 -17.94
C ALA A 65 11.52 2.34 -17.70
N VAL A 66 12.16 1.60 -16.79
CA VAL A 66 13.62 1.68 -16.56
C VAL A 66 14.42 0.85 -17.58
N SER A 67 13.78 -0.09 -18.27
CA SER A 67 14.44 -0.98 -19.24
C SER A 67 14.33 -0.48 -20.69
N GLU A 68 13.83 0.74 -20.91
CA GLU A 68 13.64 1.41 -22.20
C GLU A 68 14.55 2.66 -22.28
#